data_AF-A0A455UC30-F1
#
_entry.id   AF-A0A455UC30-F1
#
_cell.length_a   1.000
_cell.length_b   1.000
_cell.length_c   1.000
_cell.angle_alpha   90.00
_cell.angle_beta   90.00
_cell.angle_gamma   90.00
#
_symmetry.space_group_name_H-M   'P 1'
#
loop_
_entity.id
_entity.type
_entity.pdbx_description
1 polymer ?
#
loop_
_entity_poly.entity_id
_entity_poly.type
_entity_poly.pdbx_seq_one_letter_code
_entity_poly.pdbx_strand_id
1 'polypeptide(L)'
;MRILCTLFWIRLNFSTGIAVDTVTLIRPDDWHLHLRDDEALKAVVGHTAAQMGRAIIMPNLTPPITTTAQALEYRQRILDALPAGSAFEPLMVLYLTDTTPPEEIERAAQSGIVKAVKLYPAGATTNSDSGVTDLAHCDATIAMMVKVGMPCWSMGGYPCRDRYFRPRSGVYRKSDEAVAGAPPGLKVVFEHITTQQAAEFVAQAPDNVAATITAHHLLFNRNKMLVGAFARTITACLFLSASSIVRRY
;
A
#
# COMPACT_ATOMS: atom_id res chain seq x y z
N MET A 1 -10.58 -8.39 12.62
CA MET A 1 -9.33 -7.78 12.12
C MET A 1 -9.22 -8.06 10.62
N ARG A 2 -9.50 -7.06 9.77
CA ARG A 2 -9.39 -7.15 8.30
C ARG A 2 -8.13 -6.41 7.86
N ILE A 3 -6.98 -6.99 8.19
CA ILE A 3 -5.72 -6.58 7.60
C ILE A 3 -5.68 -7.27 6.23
N LEU A 4 -5.57 -6.50 5.15
CA LEU A 4 -5.14 -6.99 3.84
C LEU A 4 -3.65 -7.31 3.94
N CYS A 5 -3.33 -8.30 4.74
CA CYS A 5 -2.02 -8.93 4.75
C CYS A 5 -2.04 -9.98 3.67
N THR A 6 -0.87 -10.29 3.15
CA THR A 6 -0.50 -11.44 2.31
C THR A 6 -0.90 -12.82 2.87
N LEU A 7 -1.78 -12.90 3.88
CA LEU A 7 -2.26 -14.12 4.50
C LEU A 7 -3.77 -13.99 4.79
N PHE A 8 -4.54 -14.84 4.11
CA PHE A 8 -5.97 -15.08 4.36
C PHE A 8 -6.23 -15.47 5.81
N TRP A 9 -7.49 -15.32 6.25
CA TRP A 9 -8.01 -15.89 7.50
C TRP A 9 -7.70 -17.39 7.59
N ILE A 10 -6.79 -17.79 8.47
CA ILE A 10 -6.57 -19.20 8.79
C ILE A 10 -7.14 -19.48 10.18
N ARG A 11 -8.19 -20.31 10.24
CA ARG A 11 -8.65 -20.93 11.48
C ARG A 11 -7.77 -22.16 11.73
N LEU A 12 -6.57 -21.94 12.28
CA LEU A 12 -5.68 -23.03 12.67
C LEU A 12 -6.16 -23.65 13.99
N ASN A 13 -6.81 -24.81 13.91
CA ASN A 13 -6.96 -25.69 15.07
C ASN A 13 -5.60 -26.32 15.35
N PHE A 14 -4.82 -25.73 16.25
CA PHE A 14 -3.61 -26.36 16.75
C PHE A 14 -3.99 -27.46 17.74
N SER A 15 -3.96 -28.71 17.27
CA SER A 15 -3.72 -29.85 18.16
C SER A 15 -2.21 -29.86 18.45
N THR A 16 -1.84 -29.70 19.71
CA THR A 16 -0.44 -29.76 20.15
C THR A 16 0.09 -31.17 19.90
N GLY A 17 0.94 -31.36 18.88
CA GLY A 17 1.69 -32.62 18.75
C GLY A 17 2.10 -33.10 17.36
N ILE A 18 1.90 -32.37 16.27
CA ILE A 18 2.35 -32.81 14.94
C ILE A 18 3.23 -31.73 14.33
N ALA A 19 4.50 -32.07 14.05
CA ALA A 19 5.37 -31.25 13.22
C ALA A 19 4.74 -31.14 11.84
N VAL A 20 4.40 -29.92 11.43
CA VAL A 20 3.80 -29.67 10.12
C VAL A 20 4.93 -29.39 9.15
N ASP A 21 5.35 -30.40 8.40
CA ASP A 21 6.44 -30.27 7.42
C ASP A 21 5.97 -29.60 6.11
N THR A 22 4.65 -29.49 5.89
CA THR A 22 4.08 -28.91 4.66
C THR A 22 2.79 -28.16 4.94
N VAL A 23 2.70 -26.93 4.43
CA VAL A 23 1.49 -26.11 4.41
C VAL A 23 1.14 -25.79 2.97
N THR A 24 -0.09 -26.11 2.56
CA THR A 24 -0.63 -25.74 1.24
C THR A 24 -1.50 -24.50 1.39
N LEU A 25 -1.20 -23.46 0.59
CA LEU A 25 -1.97 -22.21 0.56
C LEU A 25 -2.60 -22.05 -0.82
N ILE A 26 -3.77 -21.40 -0.85
CA ILE A 26 -4.26 -20.79 -2.09
C ILE A 26 -3.20 -19.79 -2.54
N ARG A 27 -2.91 -19.75 -3.85
CA ARG A 27 -1.91 -18.83 -4.41
C ARG A 27 -2.18 -17.39 -3.93
N PRO A 28 -1.23 -16.76 -3.23
CA PRO A 28 -1.42 -15.43 -2.67
C PRO A 28 -1.28 -14.33 -3.73
N ASP A 29 -1.62 -13.10 -3.33
CA ASP A 29 -1.40 -11.88 -4.10
C ASP A 29 -0.57 -10.90 -3.26
N ASP A 30 0.26 -10.08 -3.90
CA ASP A 30 1.01 -9.01 -3.25
C ASP A 30 0.31 -7.67 -3.46
N TRP A 31 -0.36 -7.19 -2.43
CA TRP A 31 -1.11 -5.95 -2.52
C TRP A 31 -0.23 -4.69 -2.42
N HIS A 32 1.11 -4.75 -2.30
CA HIS A 32 1.94 -3.54 -2.38
C HIS A 32 3.33 -3.82 -2.95
N LEU A 33 3.50 -3.66 -4.27
CA LEU A 33 4.74 -4.01 -4.95
C LEU A 33 5.36 -2.85 -5.73
N HIS A 34 6.69 -2.72 -5.65
CA HIS A 34 7.49 -1.80 -6.47
C HIS A 34 8.37 -2.61 -7.41
N LEU A 35 8.04 -2.63 -8.70
CA LEU A 35 8.82 -3.36 -9.72
C LEU A 35 9.94 -2.51 -10.35
N ARG A 36 9.89 -1.18 -10.20
CA ARG A 36 10.75 -0.24 -10.94
C ARG A 36 10.56 -0.41 -12.47
N ASP A 37 11.54 -0.02 -13.28
CA ASP A 37 11.45 -0.15 -14.74
C ASP A 37 12.77 -0.71 -15.31
N ASP A 38 12.78 -0.95 -16.63
CA ASP A 38 13.96 -1.36 -17.40
C ASP A 38 14.67 -2.60 -16.81
N GLU A 39 15.98 -2.53 -16.61
CA GLU A 39 16.78 -3.65 -16.12
C GLU A 39 16.39 -4.07 -14.69
N ALA A 40 15.95 -3.13 -13.86
CA ALA A 40 15.48 -3.44 -12.52
C ALA A 40 14.17 -4.25 -12.57
N LEU A 41 13.24 -3.88 -13.45
CA LEU A 41 12.00 -4.63 -13.68
C LEU A 41 12.31 -6.08 -14.11
N LYS A 42 13.19 -6.27 -15.10
CA LYS A 42 13.59 -7.60 -15.58
C LYS A 42 14.22 -8.44 -14.47
N ALA A 43 14.99 -7.82 -13.59
CA ALA A 43 15.64 -8.51 -12.48
C ALA A 43 14.66 -8.97 -11.38
N VAL A 44 13.56 -8.26 -11.14
CA VAL A 44 12.69 -8.51 -9.97
C VAL A 44 11.36 -9.18 -10.28
N VAL A 45 10.80 -8.98 -11.48
CA VAL A 45 9.42 -9.41 -11.78
C VAL A 45 9.26 -10.94 -11.72
N GLY A 46 10.27 -11.69 -12.16
CA GLY A 46 10.25 -13.16 -12.13
C GLY A 46 10.14 -13.73 -10.72
N HIS A 47 10.74 -13.08 -9.72
CA HIS A 47 10.64 -13.50 -8.31
C HIS A 47 9.22 -13.37 -7.77
N THR A 48 8.50 -12.33 -8.17
CA THR A 48 7.10 -12.13 -7.78
C THR A 48 6.20 -13.12 -8.50
N ALA A 49 6.34 -13.24 -9.82
CA ALA A 49 5.50 -14.10 -10.66
C ALA A 49 5.59 -15.59 -10.28
N ALA A 50 6.72 -16.02 -9.70
CA ALA A 50 6.90 -17.38 -9.21
C ALA A 50 6.04 -17.72 -7.97
N GLN A 51 5.61 -16.72 -7.19
CA GLN A 51 4.93 -16.92 -5.90
C GLN A 51 3.52 -16.33 -5.87
N MET A 52 3.31 -15.21 -6.55
CA MET A 52 2.09 -14.43 -6.49
C MET A 52 1.24 -14.62 -7.73
N GLY A 53 -0.09 -14.65 -7.57
CA GLY A 53 -1.04 -14.62 -8.68
C GLY A 53 -1.16 -13.22 -9.27
N ARG A 54 -1.28 -12.21 -8.41
CA ARG A 54 -1.47 -10.82 -8.81
C ARG A 54 -0.69 -9.90 -7.90
N ALA A 55 -0.44 -8.67 -8.34
CA ALA A 55 0.07 -7.64 -7.46
C ALA A 55 -0.42 -6.24 -7.80
N ILE A 56 -0.59 -5.41 -6.77
CA ILE A 56 -0.83 -3.97 -6.92
C ILE A 56 0.53 -3.29 -7.18
N ILE A 57 0.68 -2.70 -8.35
CA ILE A 57 1.93 -2.11 -8.81
C ILE A 57 1.97 -0.62 -8.49
N MET A 58 2.89 -0.22 -7.62
CA MET A 58 3.02 1.15 -7.16
C MET A 58 3.53 2.10 -8.27
N PRO A 59 3.00 3.34 -8.35
CA PRO A 59 3.18 4.19 -9.53
C PRO A 59 4.33 5.21 -9.44
N ASN A 60 5.13 5.19 -8.38
CA ASN A 60 6.20 6.16 -8.12
C ASN A 60 7.51 5.86 -8.88
N LEU A 61 7.38 5.66 -10.20
CA LEU A 61 8.51 5.72 -11.14
C LEU A 61 9.05 7.15 -11.28
N THR A 62 10.08 7.33 -12.10
CA THR A 62 10.63 8.65 -12.44
C THR A 62 10.58 8.82 -13.95
N PRO A 63 9.60 9.58 -14.50
CA PRO A 63 8.51 10.29 -13.82
C PRO A 63 7.40 9.36 -13.27
N PRO A 64 6.56 9.83 -12.32
CA PRO A 64 5.46 9.03 -11.78
C PRO A 64 4.38 8.76 -12.83
N ILE A 65 3.67 7.64 -12.64
CA ILE A 65 2.56 7.22 -13.50
C ILE A 65 1.28 7.94 -13.06
N THR A 66 0.92 9.01 -13.75
CA THR A 66 -0.21 9.90 -13.38
C THR A 66 -1.41 9.77 -14.31
N THR A 67 -1.25 9.10 -15.45
CA THR A 67 -2.30 8.92 -16.46
C THR A 67 -2.55 7.44 -16.76
N THR A 68 -3.77 7.15 -17.22
CA THR A 68 -4.20 5.82 -17.65
C THR A 68 -3.33 5.32 -18.79
N ALA A 69 -2.98 6.17 -19.76
CA ALA A 69 -2.09 5.80 -20.86
C ALA A 69 -0.73 5.31 -20.35
N GLN A 70 -0.10 6.06 -19.45
CA GLN A 70 1.16 5.66 -18.83
C GLN A 70 1.04 4.33 -18.06
N ALA A 71 -0.08 4.12 -17.37
CA ALA A 71 -0.33 2.86 -16.65
C ALA A 71 -0.46 1.67 -17.60
N LEU A 72 -1.10 1.85 -18.77
CA LEU A 72 -1.23 0.81 -19.80
C LEU A 72 0.13 0.48 -20.43
N GLU A 73 0.93 1.50 -20.77
CA GLU A 73 2.27 1.30 -21.30
C GLU A 73 3.19 0.58 -20.31
N TYR A 74 3.16 1.00 -19.04
CA TYR A 74 3.96 0.35 -18.00
C TYR A 74 3.49 -1.08 -17.75
N ARG A 75 2.18 -1.33 -17.77
CA ARG A 75 1.63 -2.69 -17.71
C ARG A 75 2.19 -3.56 -18.84
N GLN A 76 2.23 -3.04 -20.06
CA GLN A 76 2.77 -3.79 -21.19
C GLN A 76 4.24 -4.14 -20.98
N ARG A 77 5.07 -3.19 -20.52
CA ARG A 77 6.48 -3.47 -20.17
C ARG A 77 6.62 -4.57 -19.11
N ILE A 78 5.75 -4.58 -18.09
CA ILE A 78 5.74 -5.63 -17.07
C ILE A 78 5.41 -6.99 -17.70
N LEU A 79 4.38 -7.06 -18.55
CA LEU A 79 3.98 -8.29 -19.22
C LEU A 79 5.08 -8.83 -20.14
N ASP A 80 5.75 -7.94 -20.88
CA ASP A 80 6.85 -8.31 -21.78
C ASP A 80 8.08 -8.83 -21.02
N ALA A 81 8.26 -8.40 -19.76
CA ALA A 81 9.34 -8.86 -18.89
C ALA A 81 9.02 -10.16 -18.13
N LEU A 82 7.79 -10.69 -18.23
CA LEU A 82 7.41 -11.90 -17.51
C LEU A 82 8.09 -13.16 -18.10
N PRO A 83 8.45 -14.14 -17.25
CA PRO A 83 8.84 -15.46 -17.73
C PRO A 83 7.75 -16.09 -18.59
N ALA A 84 8.16 -16.86 -19.61
CA ALA A 84 7.24 -17.56 -20.49
C ALA A 84 6.28 -18.46 -19.69
N GLY A 85 4.98 -18.40 -20.01
CA GLY A 85 3.94 -19.17 -19.32
C GLY A 85 3.52 -18.61 -17.96
N SER A 86 4.02 -17.44 -17.55
CA SER A 86 3.57 -16.74 -16.35
C SER A 86 2.08 -16.40 -16.43
N ALA A 87 1.35 -16.70 -15.35
CA ALA A 87 -0.05 -16.32 -15.15
C ALA A 87 -0.20 -15.08 -14.23
N PHE A 88 0.90 -14.36 -14.00
CA PHE A 88 0.91 -13.21 -13.11
C PHE A 88 0.12 -12.02 -13.68
N GLU A 89 -0.75 -11.43 -12.86
CA GLU A 89 -1.54 -10.25 -13.24
C GLU A 89 -1.06 -8.98 -12.52
N PRO A 90 -0.44 -8.03 -13.23
CA PRO A 90 -0.16 -6.71 -12.66
C PRO A 90 -1.44 -5.85 -12.61
N LEU A 91 -1.81 -5.42 -11.41
CA LEU A 91 -2.93 -4.52 -11.12
C LEU A 91 -2.40 -3.09 -10.99
N MET A 92 -2.72 -2.24 -11.97
CA MET A 92 -2.07 -0.93 -12.09
C MET A 92 -2.71 0.11 -11.17
N VAL A 93 -1.91 1.10 -10.79
CA VAL A 93 -2.29 2.20 -9.89
C VAL A 93 -1.89 3.52 -10.52
N LEU A 94 -2.67 4.58 -10.28
CA LEU A 94 -2.25 5.95 -10.62
C LEU A 94 -1.66 6.66 -9.41
N TYR A 95 -0.66 7.51 -9.67
CA TYR A 95 -0.08 8.42 -8.70
C TYR A 95 -0.98 9.66 -8.58
N LEU A 96 -1.49 9.96 -7.38
CA LEU A 96 -2.28 11.17 -7.13
C LEU A 96 -1.38 12.39 -7.01
N THR A 97 -1.73 13.44 -7.73
CA THR A 97 -1.10 14.77 -7.66
C THR A 97 -2.15 15.84 -7.38
N ASP A 98 -1.71 17.05 -7.00
CA ASP A 98 -2.60 18.22 -6.84
C ASP A 98 -3.38 18.57 -8.11
N THR A 99 -2.85 18.16 -9.27
CA THR A 99 -3.40 18.49 -10.60
C THR A 99 -4.06 17.31 -11.31
N THR A 100 -4.21 16.16 -10.64
CA THR A 100 -4.85 14.99 -11.24
C THR A 100 -6.31 15.32 -11.54
N PRO A 101 -6.74 15.34 -12.81
CA PRO A 101 -8.10 15.76 -13.13
C PRO A 101 -9.11 14.64 -12.84
N PRO A 102 -10.34 14.93 -12.40
CA PRO A 102 -11.37 13.92 -12.14
C PRO A 102 -11.65 13.03 -13.36
N GLU A 103 -11.56 13.58 -14.57
CA GLU A 103 -11.76 12.85 -15.83
C GLU A 103 -10.71 11.74 -16.02
N GLU A 104 -9.52 11.88 -15.41
CA GLU A 104 -8.51 10.81 -15.42
C GLU A 104 -8.94 9.60 -14.58
N ILE A 105 -9.65 9.84 -13.47
CA ILE A 105 -10.19 8.77 -12.63
C ILE A 105 -11.31 8.01 -13.36
N GLU A 106 -12.14 8.74 -14.09
CA GLU A 106 -13.18 8.14 -14.93
C GLU A 106 -12.56 7.28 -16.05
N ARG A 107 -11.56 7.80 -16.78
CA ARG A 107 -10.80 7.03 -17.79
C ARG A 107 -10.16 5.79 -17.19
N ALA A 108 -9.53 5.93 -16.03
CA ALA A 108 -8.89 4.84 -15.32
C ALA A 108 -9.88 3.72 -14.96
N ALA A 109 -11.04 4.08 -14.41
CA ALA A 109 -12.09 3.12 -14.08
C ALA A 109 -12.65 2.42 -15.33
N GLN A 110 -12.90 3.17 -16.40
CA GLN A 110 -13.39 2.62 -17.68
C GLN A 110 -12.39 1.68 -18.35
N SER A 111 -11.08 1.87 -18.14
CA SER A 111 -10.06 0.98 -18.69
C SER A 111 -10.17 -0.47 -18.19
N GLY A 112 -10.77 -0.66 -17.00
CA GLY A 112 -10.79 -1.95 -16.31
C GLY A 112 -9.42 -2.44 -15.83
N ILE A 113 -8.32 -1.73 -16.13
CA ILE A 113 -6.94 -2.14 -15.84
C ILE A 113 -6.40 -1.44 -14.59
N VAL A 114 -6.65 -0.14 -14.45
CA VAL A 114 -6.29 0.60 -13.24
C VAL A 114 -7.26 0.21 -12.11
N LYS A 115 -6.71 -0.24 -10.99
CA LYS A 115 -7.48 -0.74 -9.84
C LYS A 115 -7.49 0.21 -8.65
N ALA A 116 -6.62 1.21 -8.63
CA ALA A 116 -6.49 2.11 -7.50
C ALA A 116 -5.79 3.44 -7.86
N VAL A 117 -5.85 4.38 -6.93
CA VAL A 117 -5.02 5.59 -6.92
C VAL A 117 -4.21 5.61 -5.63
N LYS A 118 -2.92 5.92 -5.72
CA LYS A 118 -1.99 6.02 -4.59
C LYS A 118 -1.73 7.48 -4.23
N LEU A 119 -2.03 7.81 -2.99
CA LEU A 119 -1.74 9.10 -2.36
C LEU A 119 -0.35 9.04 -1.71
N TYR A 120 0.55 9.90 -2.18
CA TYR A 120 1.82 10.22 -1.55
C TYR A 120 1.76 11.67 -1.06
N PRO A 121 1.95 11.94 0.24
CA PRO A 121 2.21 13.31 0.68
C PRO A 121 3.52 13.80 0.04
N ALA A 122 3.53 15.04 -0.46
CA ALA A 122 4.68 15.61 -1.13
C ALA A 122 5.95 15.54 -0.26
N GLY A 123 7.04 14.99 -0.80
CA GLY A 123 8.34 14.86 -0.12
C GLY A 123 8.41 13.84 1.02
N ALA A 124 7.37 13.04 1.25
CA ALA A 124 7.36 12.05 2.33
C ALA A 124 8.27 10.83 2.09
N THR A 125 8.50 10.43 0.84
CA THR A 125 9.26 9.22 0.45
C THR A 125 10.02 9.33 -0.89
N THR A 126 10.67 8.25 -1.30
CA THR A 126 11.30 8.09 -2.62
C THR A 126 10.34 8.43 -3.76
N ASN A 127 10.73 9.36 -4.62
CA ASN A 127 9.96 9.86 -5.77
C ASN A 127 8.59 10.44 -5.37
N SER A 128 8.50 11.09 -4.21
CA SER A 128 7.27 11.73 -3.75
C SER A 128 7.20 13.24 -3.95
N ASP A 129 8.17 13.85 -4.62
CA ASP A 129 8.23 15.31 -4.76
C ASP A 129 7.06 15.88 -5.59
N SER A 130 6.47 15.06 -6.47
CA SER A 130 5.25 15.38 -7.22
C SER A 130 3.95 14.99 -6.50
N GLY A 131 4.03 14.67 -5.21
CA GLY A 131 2.93 14.25 -4.35
C GLY A 131 1.89 15.34 -4.10
N VAL A 132 0.88 14.99 -3.31
CA VAL A 132 -0.17 15.93 -2.89
C VAL A 132 0.38 16.87 -1.83
N THR A 133 0.22 18.18 -2.03
CA THR A 133 0.61 19.21 -1.05
C THR A 133 -0.53 19.54 -0.09
N ASP A 134 -1.77 19.57 -0.58
CA ASP A 134 -3.01 19.75 0.17
C ASP A 134 -4.12 18.90 -0.45
N LEU A 135 -4.77 18.04 0.35
CA LEU A 135 -5.87 17.21 -0.14
C LEU A 135 -7.07 18.01 -0.64
N ALA A 136 -7.23 19.28 -0.23
CA ALA A 136 -8.27 20.15 -0.77
C ALA A 136 -8.16 20.31 -2.30
N HIS A 137 -6.94 20.27 -2.86
CA HIS A 137 -6.73 20.30 -4.31
C HIS A 137 -7.29 19.04 -5.00
N CYS A 138 -7.41 17.94 -4.27
CA CYS A 138 -7.89 16.67 -4.80
C CYS A 138 -9.39 16.45 -4.55
N ASP A 139 -10.14 17.39 -3.96
CA ASP A 139 -11.54 17.18 -3.55
C ASP A 139 -12.42 16.69 -4.72
N ALA A 140 -12.30 17.31 -5.90
CA ALA A 140 -13.05 16.90 -7.10
C ALA A 140 -12.65 15.50 -7.59
N THR A 141 -11.36 15.18 -7.53
CA THR A 141 -10.79 13.89 -7.95
C THR A 141 -11.21 12.77 -7.00
N ILE A 142 -11.18 13.03 -5.70
CA ILE A 142 -11.66 12.12 -4.66
C ILE A 142 -13.18 11.88 -4.79
N ALA A 143 -13.96 12.93 -5.07
CA ALA A 143 -15.39 12.78 -5.33
C ALA A 143 -15.65 11.85 -6.53
N MET A 144 -14.86 11.97 -7.61
CA MET A 144 -14.94 11.03 -8.73
C MET A 144 -14.53 9.62 -8.33
N MET A 145 -13.47 9.45 -7.53
CA MET A 145 -13.07 8.13 -7.02
C MET A 145 -14.20 7.44 -6.25
N VAL A 146 -14.93 8.20 -5.42
CA VAL A 146 -16.13 7.68 -4.73
C VAL A 146 -17.20 7.28 -5.75
N LYS A 147 -17.51 8.15 -6.72
CA LYS A 147 -18.55 7.91 -7.74
C LYS A 147 -18.30 6.63 -8.54
N VAL A 148 -17.05 6.38 -8.96
CA VAL A 148 -16.70 5.19 -9.75
C VAL A 148 -16.24 4.01 -8.90
N GLY A 149 -16.20 4.16 -7.57
CA GLY A 149 -15.79 3.11 -6.64
C GLY A 149 -14.29 2.77 -6.65
N MET A 150 -13.45 3.69 -7.14
CA MET A 150 -11.98 3.58 -7.19
C MET A 150 -11.37 3.73 -5.79
N PRO A 151 -10.65 2.71 -5.27
CA PRO A 151 -10.05 2.79 -3.94
C PRO A 151 -8.83 3.72 -3.91
N CYS A 152 -8.66 4.38 -2.77
CA CYS A 152 -7.49 5.18 -2.43
C CYS A 152 -6.51 4.37 -1.57
N TRP A 153 -5.27 4.31 -2.02
CA TRP A 153 -4.16 3.72 -1.28
C TRP A 153 -3.43 4.85 -0.58
N SER A 154 -3.44 4.88 0.73
CA SER A 154 -2.85 5.95 1.52
C SER A 154 -1.60 5.47 2.22
N MET A 155 -0.54 6.27 2.18
CA MET A 155 0.72 5.95 2.87
C MET A 155 0.53 5.89 4.39
N GLY A 156 0.44 4.68 4.96
CA GLY A 156 0.33 4.50 6.41
C GLY A 156 1.67 4.71 7.11
N GLY A 157 1.69 5.62 8.08
CA GLY A 157 2.87 5.90 8.90
C GLY A 157 3.28 7.38 8.95
N TYR A 158 2.79 8.21 8.03
CA TYR A 158 2.89 9.65 8.20
C TYR A 158 1.77 10.11 9.15
N PRO A 159 2.02 11.04 10.10
CA PRO A 159 0.94 11.86 10.64
C PRO A 159 0.34 12.63 9.48
N CYS A 160 -0.62 12.01 8.80
CA CYS A 160 -1.49 12.70 7.89
C CYS A 160 -2.17 13.78 8.74
N ARG A 161 -1.63 15.01 8.65
CA ARG A 161 -2.27 16.21 9.21
C ARG A 161 -3.58 16.47 8.47
N ASP A 162 -3.84 15.72 7.41
CA ASP A 162 -4.95 15.92 6.53
C ASP A 162 -6.26 15.40 7.13
N ARG A 163 -7.25 16.25 6.93
CA ARG A 163 -8.64 16.22 7.41
C ARG A 163 -9.43 14.94 7.10
N TYR A 164 -8.91 14.02 6.27
CA TYR A 164 -9.62 12.80 5.85
C TYR A 164 -9.11 11.50 6.49
N PHE A 165 -7.90 11.48 7.09
CA PHE A 165 -7.26 10.22 7.49
C PHE A 165 -6.69 10.24 8.93
N ARG A 166 -7.22 11.10 9.80
CA ARG A 166 -6.73 11.22 11.18
C ARG A 166 -7.28 10.10 12.09
N PRO A 167 -6.40 9.40 12.84
CA PRO A 167 -6.82 8.52 13.92
C PRO A 167 -7.40 9.32 15.10
N ARG A 168 -8.43 8.76 15.74
CA ARG A 168 -9.16 9.34 16.89
C ARG A 168 -8.31 9.50 18.16
N SER A 169 -7.20 8.77 18.29
CA SER A 169 -6.29 8.85 19.44
C SER A 169 -5.10 9.77 19.14
N GLY A 170 -5.25 11.04 19.53
CA GLY A 170 -4.19 12.03 19.45
C GLY A 170 -2.96 11.64 20.25
N VAL A 171 -1.85 11.41 19.55
CA VAL A 171 -0.48 11.65 20.05
C VAL A 171 0.31 12.42 18.98
N TYR A 172 -0.30 13.52 18.52
CA TYR A 172 0.43 14.67 17.98
C TYR A 172 -0.14 15.89 18.70
N ARG A 173 0.74 16.62 19.39
CA ARG A 173 0.43 17.48 20.52
C ARG A 173 -0.64 18.56 20.21
N LYS A 174 -1.65 18.63 21.10
CA LYS A 174 -2.54 19.76 21.45
C LYS A 174 -3.34 20.43 20.34
N SER A 175 -4.45 19.82 19.97
CA SER A 175 -5.76 20.50 19.89
C SER A 175 -6.82 19.42 19.79
N ASP A 176 -7.76 19.48 20.72
CA ASP A 176 -8.97 18.69 20.71
C ASP A 176 -9.77 18.93 19.41
N GLU A 177 -10.63 17.96 19.10
CA GLU A 177 -11.78 18.02 18.19
C GLU A 177 -11.68 17.24 16.87
N ALA A 178 -12.65 16.33 16.78
CA ALA A 178 -13.09 15.44 15.71
C ALA A 178 -12.44 15.62 14.33
N VAL A 179 -11.77 14.57 13.85
CA VAL A 179 -11.46 14.47 12.42
C VAL A 179 -12.06 13.20 11.84
N ALA A 180 -12.85 13.44 10.80
CA ALA A 180 -13.63 12.48 10.06
C ALA A 180 -12.73 11.42 9.42
N GLY A 181 -13.26 10.20 9.36
CA GLY A 181 -12.72 9.17 8.47
C GLY A 181 -12.80 9.60 7.01
N ALA A 182 -12.30 8.75 6.12
CA ALA A 182 -12.37 8.93 4.69
C ALA A 182 -13.75 9.44 4.23
N PRO A 183 -13.83 10.28 3.18
CA PRO A 183 -15.10 10.74 2.63
C PRO A 183 -16.09 9.59 2.54
N PRO A 184 -17.36 9.75 2.99
CA PRO A 184 -18.33 8.68 2.98
C PRO A 184 -18.39 7.99 1.61
N GLY A 185 -18.17 6.67 1.58
CA GLY A 185 -18.14 5.87 0.35
C GLY A 185 -16.75 5.66 -0.28
N LEU A 186 -15.72 6.41 0.12
CA LEU A 186 -14.35 6.17 -0.36
C LEU A 186 -13.79 4.90 0.30
N LYS A 187 -13.34 3.93 -0.51
CA LYS A 187 -12.59 2.77 -0.01
C LYS A 187 -11.14 3.16 0.19
N VAL A 188 -10.57 2.84 1.34
CA VAL A 188 -9.23 3.27 1.73
C VAL A 188 -8.41 2.09 2.24
N VAL A 189 -7.17 1.99 1.76
CA VAL A 189 -6.17 1.07 2.31
C VAL A 189 -5.05 1.89 2.95
N PHE A 190 -4.82 1.68 4.24
CA PHE A 190 -3.65 2.22 4.94
C PHE A 190 -2.45 1.31 4.70
N GLU A 191 -1.50 1.80 3.91
CA GLU A 191 -0.36 1.01 3.50
C GLU A 191 0.62 0.78 4.63
N HIS A 192 1.23 -0.42 4.64
CA HIS A 192 2.40 -0.79 5.45
C HIS A 192 2.38 -0.18 6.87
N ILE A 193 1.29 -0.41 7.61
CA ILE A 193 1.13 0.17 8.94
C ILE A 193 2.23 -0.33 9.89
N THR A 194 2.77 0.55 10.72
CA THR A 194 3.97 0.28 11.54
C THR A 194 3.77 0.54 13.03
N THR A 195 2.56 0.91 13.45
CA THR A 195 2.25 1.28 14.83
C THR A 195 1.04 0.53 15.35
N GLN A 196 1.01 0.31 16.67
CA GLN A 196 -0.14 -0.27 17.37
C GLN A 196 -1.40 0.60 17.15
N GLN A 197 -1.24 1.92 17.18
CA GLN A 197 -2.35 2.86 17.01
C GLN A 197 -2.99 2.73 15.62
N ALA A 198 -2.18 2.56 14.56
CA ALA A 198 -2.71 2.32 13.23
C ALA A 198 -3.47 0.99 13.14
N ALA A 199 -2.96 -0.06 13.78
CA ALA A 199 -3.65 -1.35 13.84
C ALA A 199 -4.99 -1.26 14.61
N GLU A 200 -5.01 -0.58 15.76
CA GLU A 200 -6.21 -0.33 16.56
C GLU A 200 -7.23 0.53 15.80
N PHE A 201 -6.78 1.55 15.08
CA PHE A 201 -7.63 2.39 14.24
C PHE A 201 -8.31 1.55 13.15
N VAL A 202 -7.55 0.76 12.39
CA VAL A 202 -8.10 -0.09 11.31
C VAL A 202 -9.04 -1.16 11.89
N ALA A 203 -8.76 -1.67 13.09
CA ALA A 203 -9.64 -2.64 13.75
C ALA A 203 -11.01 -2.06 14.16
N GLN A 204 -11.10 -0.74 14.36
CA GLN A 204 -12.31 -0.02 14.75
C GLN A 204 -12.97 0.75 13.59
N ALA A 205 -12.34 0.76 12.41
CA ALA A 205 -12.81 1.51 11.26
C ALA A 205 -13.99 0.81 10.55
N PRO A 206 -14.80 1.54 9.75
CA PRO A 206 -15.89 0.94 8.99
C PRO A 206 -15.39 0.02 7.86
N ASP A 207 -16.31 -0.72 7.24
CA ASP A 207 -16.00 -1.77 6.24
C ASP A 207 -15.26 -1.28 4.98
N ASN A 208 -15.26 0.03 4.72
CA ASN A 208 -14.54 0.66 3.61
C ASN A 208 -13.07 0.96 3.91
N VAL A 209 -12.55 0.56 5.08
CA VAL A 209 -11.16 0.78 5.49
C VAL A 209 -10.43 -0.54 5.71
N ALA A 210 -9.24 -0.67 5.12
CA ALA A 210 -8.34 -1.80 5.30
C ALA A 210 -6.90 -1.30 5.52
N ALA A 211 -5.96 -2.23 5.74
CA ALA A 211 -4.54 -1.91 5.81
C ALA A 211 -3.67 -3.06 5.29
N THR A 212 -2.48 -2.74 4.78
CA THR A 212 -1.44 -3.72 4.47
C THR A 212 -0.36 -3.71 5.57
N ILE A 213 0.29 -4.85 5.79
CA ILE A 213 1.47 -4.97 6.66
C ILE A 213 2.53 -5.73 5.88
N THR A 214 3.77 -5.25 5.96
CA THR A 214 4.89 -5.88 5.27
C THR A 214 5.48 -7.03 6.10
N ALA A 215 6.13 -7.98 5.43
CA ALA A 215 6.88 -9.03 6.12
C ALA A 215 7.98 -8.46 7.02
N HIS A 216 8.67 -7.40 6.58
CA HIS A 216 9.77 -6.82 7.34
C HIS A 216 9.30 -6.06 8.60
N HIS A 217 8.12 -5.44 8.60
CA HIS A 217 7.58 -4.80 9.81
C HIS A 217 7.09 -5.80 10.86
N LEU A 218 6.80 -7.05 10.46
CA LEU A 218 6.54 -8.15 11.39
C LEU A 218 7.84 -8.72 11.99
N LEU A 219 8.91 -8.83 11.19
CA LEU A 219 10.17 -9.48 11.58
C LEU A 219 11.19 -8.55 12.25
N PHE A 220 11.13 -7.25 11.95
CA PHE A 220 12.12 -6.26 12.35
C PHE A 220 11.47 -5.10 13.12
N ASN A 221 12.27 -4.49 13.99
CA ASN A 221 11.98 -3.22 14.64
C ASN A 221 13.22 -2.33 14.57
N ARG A 222 13.07 -1.06 14.97
CA ARG A 222 14.15 -0.06 14.95
C ARG A 222 15.48 -0.57 15.55
N ASN A 223 15.46 -1.40 16.60
CA ASN A 223 16.70 -1.87 17.23
C ASN A 223 17.51 -2.78 16.29
N LYS A 224 16.85 -3.60 15.47
CA LYS A 224 17.54 -4.45 14.48
C LYS A 224 18.16 -3.64 13.33
N MET A 225 17.77 -2.37 13.16
CA MET A 225 18.38 -1.46 12.19
C MET A 225 19.51 -0.63 12.81
N LEU A 226 19.39 -0.22 14.07
CA LEU A 226 20.30 0.75 14.68
C LEU A 226 21.42 0.14 15.55
N VAL A 227 21.30 -1.13 15.96
CA VAL A 227 22.28 -1.78 16.85
C VAL A 227 23.08 -2.83 16.06
N GLY A 228 24.36 -2.52 15.77
CA GLY A 228 25.32 -3.42 15.09
C GLY A 228 26.05 -2.77 13.91
N ALA A 229 27.33 -3.10 13.70
CA ALA A 229 28.22 -2.48 12.70
C ALA A 229 27.84 -2.75 11.22
N PHE A 230 26.90 -3.65 10.94
CA PHE A 230 26.53 -4.13 9.59
C PHE A 230 25.10 -3.75 9.14
N ALA A 231 24.32 -3.06 9.97
CA ALA A 231 22.86 -2.91 9.76
C ALA A 231 22.41 -1.56 9.16
N ARG A 232 23.27 -0.84 8.42
CA ARG A 232 22.97 0.57 8.08
C ARG A 232 22.21 0.82 6.78
N THR A 233 22.07 -0.15 5.86
CA THR A 233 21.47 0.13 4.54
C THR A 233 20.39 -0.86 4.10
N ILE A 234 20.54 -2.16 4.36
CA ILE A 234 19.64 -3.20 3.80
C ILE A 234 18.28 -3.26 4.52
N THR A 235 18.24 -2.93 5.82
CA THR A 235 17.02 -2.99 6.65
C THR A 235 16.30 -1.65 6.75
N ALA A 236 16.83 -0.59 6.13
CA ALA A 236 16.26 0.75 6.17
C ALA A 236 15.09 0.86 5.17
N CYS A 237 13.90 1.11 5.70
CA CYS A 237 12.73 1.56 4.94
C CYS A 237 12.13 2.79 5.66
N LEU A 238 11.34 3.58 4.94
CA LEU A 238 10.88 4.91 5.39
C LEU A 238 10.21 4.89 6.78
N PHE A 239 9.47 3.83 7.07
CA PHE A 239 8.83 3.66 8.37
C PHE A 239 9.59 2.64 9.21
N LEU A 240 10.30 3.16 10.20
CA LEU A 240 10.88 2.33 11.25
C LEU A 240 9.75 1.69 12.05
N SER A 241 9.74 0.36 12.12
CA SER A 241 8.80 -0.34 13.02
C SER A 241 8.98 0.21 14.43
N ALA A 242 7.89 0.79 14.96
CA ALA A 242 7.79 1.22 16.34
C ALA A 242 7.92 -0.04 17.23
N SER A 243 8.47 0.14 18.43
CA SER A 243 8.75 -0.93 19.39
C SER A 243 7.66 -2.01 19.42
N SER A 244 8.05 -3.22 18.97
CA SER A 244 7.30 -4.49 18.99
C SER A 244 5.79 -4.39 18.84
N ILE A 245 5.30 -4.36 17.59
CA ILE A 245 3.89 -4.63 17.23
C ILE A 245 3.41 -6.01 17.76
N VAL A 246 4.32 -6.98 17.92
CA VAL A 246 4.00 -8.42 18.02
C VAL A 246 4.51 -9.08 19.34
N ARG A 247 4.52 -8.38 20.48
CA ARG A 247 4.89 -9.01 21.78
C ARG A 247 3.74 -9.23 22.76
N ARG A 248 2.49 -8.95 22.37
CA ARG A 248 1.32 -9.11 23.24
C ARG A 248 0.17 -9.97 22.69
N TYR A 249 0.39 -10.68 21.59
CA TYR A 249 -0.54 -11.70 21.09
C TYR A 249 0.24 -12.95 20.71
#